data_AF-A0A928XV05-F1
#
_entry.id   AF-A0A928XV05-F1
#
_cell.length_a   1.000
_cell.length_b   1.000
_cell.length_c   1.000
_cell.angle_alpha   90.00
_cell.angle_beta   90.00
_cell.angle_gamma   90.00
#
_symmetry.space_group_name_H-M   'P 1'
#
loop_
_entity.id
_entity.type
_entity.pdbx_description
1 polymer ?
#
loop_
_entity_poly.entity_id
_entity_poly.type
_entity_poly.pdbx_seq_one_letter_code
_entity_poly.pdbx_strand_id
1 'polypeptide(L)'
;MEQALAWRGWDTPELQGRLALDLGCAPGGASLALLDRGMRVTGVDTGDMDEAVLRHDSGAFRHLRTPVGRLDPARLPAGVSLILCDINLAPPEVLPHIERLQRALRAPRLILTLKLNIPRWRAAG
;
A
#
# COMPACT_ATOMS: atom_id res chain seq x y z
N MET A 1 3.21 2.70 -8.96
CA MET A 1 3.00 3.51 -7.74
C MET A 1 3.93 4.72 -7.62
N GLU A 2 5.24 4.60 -7.86
CA GLU A 2 6.21 5.71 -7.72
C GLU A 2 5.81 6.99 -8.46
N GLN A 3 5.36 6.87 -9.72
CA GLN A 3 4.89 8.03 -10.48
C GLN A 3 3.66 8.69 -9.86
N ALA A 4 2.76 7.94 -9.21
CA ALA A 4 1.59 8.52 -8.53
C ALA A 4 1.98 9.30 -7.27
N LEU A 5 3.02 8.83 -6.55
CA LEU A 5 3.62 9.56 -5.43
C LEU A 5 4.26 10.88 -5.91
N ALA A 6 4.97 10.83 -7.04
CA ALA A 6 5.58 12.02 -7.65
C ALA A 6 4.54 13.01 -8.22
N TRP A 7 3.48 12.52 -8.87
CA TRP A 7 2.46 13.37 -9.50
C TRP A 7 1.62 14.16 -8.49
N ARG A 8 1.46 13.64 -7.27
CA ARG A 8 0.68 14.30 -6.21
C ARG A 8 1.46 15.35 -5.42
N GLY A 9 2.77 15.49 -5.62
CA GLY A 9 3.61 16.39 -4.81
C GLY A 9 3.78 15.91 -3.37
N TRP A 10 3.78 14.60 -3.11
CA TRP A 10 3.93 14.03 -1.75
C TRP A 10 5.38 13.93 -1.27
N ASP A 11 6.27 14.58 -2.00
CA ASP A 11 7.60 15.06 -1.63
C ASP A 11 7.56 16.21 -0.60
N THR A 12 6.41 16.48 0.02
CA THR A 12 6.25 17.48 1.08
C THR A 12 6.78 16.99 2.44
N PRO A 13 7.30 17.90 3.30
CA PRO A 13 7.70 17.61 4.68
C PRO A 13 6.59 16.96 5.54
N GLU A 14 5.34 17.11 5.12
CA GLU A 14 4.15 16.70 5.86
C GLU A 14 4.06 15.19 6.09
N LEU A 15 4.68 14.36 5.24
CA LEU A 15 4.63 12.90 5.36
C LEU A 15 5.83 12.32 6.11
N GLN A 16 6.90 13.09 6.30
CA GLN A 16 8.10 12.64 7.03
C GLN A 16 7.74 12.17 8.45
N GLY A 17 8.32 11.04 8.86
CA GLY A 17 8.07 10.37 10.13
C GLY A 17 6.68 9.73 10.27
N ARG A 18 5.74 9.98 9.35
CA ARG A 18 4.41 9.37 9.39
C ARG A 18 4.44 7.92 8.92
N LEU A 19 3.40 7.17 9.32
CA LEU A 19 3.26 5.76 8.98
C LEU A 19 2.43 5.57 7.70
N ALA A 20 2.96 4.81 6.75
CA ALA A 20 2.26 4.25 5.61
C ALA A 20 2.03 2.74 5.79
N LEU A 21 0.87 2.26 5.31
CA LEU A 21 0.55 0.85 5.14
C LEU A 21 0.57 0.53 3.65
N ASP A 22 1.51 -0.30 3.21
CA ASP A 22 1.70 -0.68 1.81
C ASP A 22 1.16 -2.10 1.58
N LEU A 23 0.01 -2.21 0.93
CA LEU A 23 -0.70 -3.47 0.68
C LEU A 23 -0.30 -4.02 -0.69
N GLY A 24 0.25 -5.25 -0.71
CA GLY A 24 0.86 -5.81 -1.91
C GLY A 24 2.25 -5.23 -2.16
N CYS A 25 3.05 -5.11 -1.11
CA CYS A 25 4.29 -4.34 -1.15
C CYS A 25 5.43 -5.02 -1.90
N ALA A 26 5.40 -6.33 -2.16
CA ALA A 26 6.52 -7.00 -2.82
C ALA A 26 6.57 -6.66 -4.33
N PRO A 27 7.77 -6.46 -4.92
CA PRO A 27 9.10 -6.54 -4.33
C PRO A 27 9.57 -5.26 -3.60
N GLY A 28 8.81 -4.16 -3.67
CA GLY A 28 9.02 -3.02 -2.76
C GLY A 28 9.31 -1.65 -3.35
N GLY A 29 9.14 -1.42 -4.65
CA GLY A 29 9.39 -0.09 -5.24
C GLY A 29 8.58 1.04 -4.57
N ALA A 30 7.29 0.79 -4.28
CA ALA A 30 6.47 1.75 -3.55
C ALA A 30 6.97 1.99 -2.11
N SER A 31 7.30 0.90 -1.40
CA SER A 31 7.89 0.96 -0.07
C SER A 31 9.19 1.75 -0.06
N LEU A 32 10.12 1.48 -0.98
CA LEU A 32 11.39 2.19 -1.10
C LEU A 32 11.18 3.69 -1.33
N ALA A 33 10.31 4.05 -2.27
CA ALA A 33 10.00 5.44 -2.57
C ALA A 33 9.40 6.21 -1.36
N LEU A 34 8.62 5.54 -0.49
CA LEU A 34 8.09 6.14 0.74
C LEU A 34 9.18 6.29 1.82
N LEU A 35 10.04 5.28 1.94
CA LEU A 35 11.17 5.28 2.85
C LEU A 35 12.18 6.40 2.50
N ASP A 36 12.51 6.57 1.22
CA ASP A 36 13.36 7.65 0.71
C ASP A 36 12.80 9.05 1.01
N ARG A 37 11.47 9.14 1.19
CA ARG A 37 10.75 10.37 1.58
C ARG A 37 10.64 10.53 3.11
N GLY A 38 11.32 9.68 3.88
CA GLY A 38 11.38 9.74 5.34
C GLY A 38 10.14 9.19 6.04
N MET A 39 9.26 8.46 5.35
CA MET A 39 8.13 7.79 5.99
C MET A 39 8.58 6.51 6.71
N ARG A 40 7.77 6.07 7.66
CA ARG A 40 7.81 4.70 8.19
C ARG A 40 6.82 3.85 7.40
N VAL A 41 7.18 2.63 7.05
CA VAL A 41 6.37 1.76 6.19
C VAL A 41 6.13 0.42 6.88
N THR A 42 4.86 0.03 6.99
CA THR A 42 4.48 -1.36 7.23
C THR A 42 4.00 -1.96 5.91
N GLY A 43 4.81 -2.85 5.34
CA GLY A 43 4.49 -3.56 4.10
C GLY A 43 3.78 -4.89 4.39
N VAL A 44 2.75 -5.22 3.60
CA VAL A 44 1.98 -6.46 3.72
C VAL A 44 1.99 -7.20 2.40
N ASP A 45 2.72 -8.32 2.35
CA ASP A 45 2.79 -9.18 1.18
C ASP A 45 3.29 -10.57 1.57
N THR A 46 2.90 -11.61 0.84
CA THR A 46 3.47 -12.95 1.00
C THR A 46 4.84 -13.11 0.32
N GLY A 47 5.10 -12.31 -0.71
CA GLY A 47 6.32 -12.32 -1.51
C GLY A 47 7.53 -11.76 -0.78
N ASP A 48 8.69 -11.95 -1.39
CA ASP A 48 9.97 -11.46 -0.88
C ASP A 48 10.18 -9.98 -1.23
N MET A 49 10.79 -9.27 -0.28
CA MET A 49 11.18 -7.88 -0.47
C MET A 49 12.59 -7.82 -1.06
N ASP A 50 12.81 -6.83 -1.92
CA ASP A 50 14.14 -6.53 -2.44
C ASP A 50 15.09 -6.11 -1.31
N GLU A 51 16.37 -6.51 -1.42
CA GLU A 51 17.39 -6.15 -0.44
C GLU A 51 17.54 -4.64 -0.26
N ALA A 52 17.31 -3.83 -1.30
CA ALA A 52 17.37 -2.38 -1.20
C ALA A 52 16.38 -1.83 -0.15
N VAL A 53 15.19 -2.43 -0.05
CA VAL A 53 14.18 -2.05 0.95
C VAL A 53 14.59 -2.52 2.34
N LEU A 54 15.09 -3.76 2.43
CA LEU A 54 15.49 -4.37 3.71
C LEU A 54 16.73 -3.70 4.32
N ARG A 55 17.63 -3.17 3.48
CA ARG A 55 18.84 -2.43 3.88
C ARG A 55 18.58 -0.95 4.14
N HIS A 56 17.45 -0.41 3.70
CA HIS A 56 17.01 0.92 4.12
C HIS A 56 16.89 0.95 5.65
N ASP A 57 17.05 2.13 6.28
CA ASP A 57 17.07 2.33 7.74
C ASP A 57 16.25 1.27 8.53
N SER A 58 16.98 0.44 9.29
CA SER A 58 16.49 -0.81 9.90
C SER A 58 15.26 -0.66 10.80
N GLY A 59 14.93 0.55 11.26
CA GLY A 59 13.73 0.83 12.06
C GLY A 59 12.53 1.36 11.27
N ALA A 60 12.72 1.77 10.02
CA ALA A 60 11.71 2.47 9.22
C ALA A 60 10.79 1.53 8.44
N PHE A 61 11.24 0.31 8.12
CA PHE A 61 10.46 -0.69 7.38
C PHE A 61 10.11 -1.92 8.22
N ARG A 62 8.85 -2.35 8.17
CA ARG A 62 8.36 -3.60 8.77
C ARG A 62 7.60 -4.41 7.73
N HIS A 63 8.07 -5.62 7.43
CA HIS A 63 7.36 -6.55 6.54
C HIS A 63 6.47 -7.52 7.32
N LEU A 64 5.18 -7.55 6.97
CA LEU A 64 4.21 -8.53 7.44
C LEU A 64 4.00 -9.55 6.33
N ARG A 65 4.59 -10.73 6.50
CA ARG A 65 4.48 -11.83 5.55
C ARG A 65 3.15 -12.56 5.65
N THR A 66 2.08 -11.92 5.19
CA THR A 66 0.71 -12.42 5.29
C THR A 66 -0.14 -11.88 4.14
N PRO A 67 -1.13 -12.64 3.62
CA PRO A 67 -2.09 -12.10 2.68
C PRO A 67 -2.98 -11.04 3.36
N VAL A 68 -3.33 -9.99 2.61
CA VAL A 68 -4.17 -8.88 3.10
C VAL A 68 -5.51 -9.33 3.70
N GLY A 69 -6.11 -10.38 3.14
CA GLY A 69 -7.36 -10.94 3.66
C GLY A 69 -7.26 -11.48 5.10
N ARG A 70 -6.05 -11.87 5.55
CA ARG A 70 -5.77 -12.35 6.91
C ARG A 70 -5.20 -11.28 7.84
N LEU A 71 -5.05 -10.05 7.37
CA LEU A 71 -4.50 -8.96 8.16
C LEU A 71 -5.50 -8.49 9.21
N ASP A 72 -5.17 -8.68 10.48
CA ASP A 72 -5.93 -8.16 11.62
C ASP A 72 -5.58 -6.66 11.84
N PRO A 73 -6.53 -5.72 11.65
CA PRO A 73 -6.25 -4.29 11.81
C PRO A 73 -5.87 -3.91 13.24
N ALA A 74 -6.32 -4.68 14.24
CA ALA A 74 -5.99 -4.40 15.64
C ALA A 74 -4.51 -4.63 15.97
N ARG A 75 -3.78 -5.35 15.10
CA ARG A 75 -2.34 -5.62 15.23
C ARG A 75 -1.47 -4.62 14.46
N LEU A 76 -2.08 -3.70 13.71
CA LEU A 76 -1.38 -2.64 13.01
C LEU A 76 -1.10 -1.47 13.97
N PRO A 77 0.01 -0.74 13.78
CA PRO A 77 0.28 0.44 14.60
C PRO A 77 -0.81 1.51 14.41
N ALA A 78 -1.11 2.24 15.48
CA ALA A 78 -2.00 3.39 15.39
C ALA A 78 -1.40 4.52 14.54
N GLY A 79 -2.25 5.41 14.03
CA GLY A 79 -1.80 6.61 13.32
C GLY A 79 -1.33 6.35 11.87
N VAL A 80 -1.85 5.31 11.22
CA VAL A 80 -1.65 5.11 9.77
C VAL A 80 -2.15 6.34 9.03
N SER A 81 -1.23 7.04 8.37
CA SER A 81 -1.48 8.32 7.70
C SER A 81 -1.79 8.16 6.20
N LEU A 82 -1.47 7.00 5.65
CA LEU A 82 -1.60 6.65 4.25
C LEU A 82 -1.75 5.13 4.12
N ILE A 83 -2.74 4.70 3.34
CA ILE A 83 -2.84 3.33 2.86
C ILE A 83 -2.54 3.34 1.35
N LEU A 84 -1.65 2.47 0.90
CA LEU A 84 -1.41 2.19 -0.50
C LEU A 84 -1.87 0.76 -0.79
N CYS A 85 -2.43 0.53 -1.96
CA CYS A 85 -2.74 -0.80 -2.43
C CYS A 85 -2.41 -0.94 -3.92
N ASP A 86 -1.45 -1.80 -4.22
CA ASP A 86 -1.06 -2.17 -5.59
C ASP A 86 -1.26 -3.67 -5.85
N ILE A 87 -2.26 -4.25 -5.21
CA ILE A 87 -2.54 -5.68 -5.34
C ILE A 87 -3.13 -5.96 -6.74
N ASN A 88 -2.55 -6.97 -7.39
CA ASN A 88 -2.89 -7.42 -8.73
C ASN A 88 -4.19 -8.25 -8.82
N LEU A 89 -5.26 -7.84 -8.12
CA LEU A 89 -6.56 -8.53 -8.06
C LEU A 89 -7.67 -7.74 -8.77
N ALA A 90 -8.79 -8.40 -9.07
CA ALA A 90 -9.96 -7.71 -9.60
C ALA A 90 -10.61 -6.83 -8.51
N PRO A 91 -11.28 -5.72 -8.88
CA PRO A 91 -11.91 -4.82 -7.91
C PRO A 91 -12.84 -5.52 -6.89
N PRO A 92 -13.72 -6.48 -7.28
CA PRO A 92 -14.58 -7.17 -6.32
C PRO A 92 -13.82 -7.98 -5.26
N GLU A 93 -12.59 -8.40 -5.54
CA GLU A 93 -11.77 -9.19 -4.62
C GLU A 93 -11.00 -8.28 -3.65
N VAL A 94 -10.47 -7.14 -4.13
CA VAL A 94 -9.59 -6.29 -3.32
C VAL A 94 -10.35 -5.24 -2.49
N LEU A 95 -11.43 -4.68 -3.02
CA LEU A 95 -12.17 -3.58 -2.38
C LEU A 95 -12.71 -3.93 -0.98
N PRO A 96 -13.27 -5.12 -0.71
CA PRO A 96 -13.73 -5.48 0.64
C PRO A 96 -12.61 -5.43 1.68
N HIS A 97 -11.38 -5.79 1.29
CA HIS A 97 -10.24 -5.75 2.19
C HIS A 97 -9.79 -4.32 2.49
N ILE A 98 -9.72 -3.47 1.45
CA ILE A 98 -9.41 -2.04 1.61
C ILE A 98 -10.45 -1.37 2.49
N GLU A 99 -11.74 -1.61 2.24
CA GLU A 99 -12.84 -1.00 2.99
C GLU A 99 -12.81 -1.40 4.48
N ARG A 100 -12.57 -2.68 4.76
CA ARG A 100 -12.39 -3.19 6.13
C ARG A 100 -11.23 -2.51 6.85
N LEU A 101 -10.08 -2.37 6.19
CA LEU A 101 -8.91 -1.69 6.76
C LEU A 101 -9.16 -0.19 6.95
N GLN A 102 -9.77 0.48 5.97
CA GLN A 102 -10.07 1.90 6.03
C GLN A 102 -11.06 2.24 7.16
N ARG A 103 -12.08 1.40 7.39
CA ARG A 103 -13.01 1.59 8.52
C ARG A 103 -12.31 1.50 9.88
N ALA A 104 -11.37 0.58 10.02
CA ALA A 104 -10.65 0.34 11.26
C ALA A 104 -9.55 1.41 11.51
N LEU A 105 -8.77 1.74 10.48
CA LEU A 105 -7.59 2.59 10.59
C LEU A 105 -7.91 4.08 10.41
N ARG A 106 -8.99 4.39 9.66
CA ARG A 106 -9.42 5.76 9.32
C ARG A 106 -8.27 6.61 8.76
N ALA A 107 -7.44 6.01 7.92
CA ALA A 107 -6.31 6.72 7.33
C ALA A 107 -6.81 7.91 6.52
N PRO A 108 -6.22 9.10 6.66
CA PRO A 108 -6.68 10.31 5.96
C PRO A 108 -6.37 10.28 4.46
N ARG A 109 -5.52 9.34 4.01
CA ARG A 109 -5.09 9.23 2.61
C ARG A 109 -5.14 7.77 2.16
N LEU A 110 -5.56 7.58 0.91
CA LEU A 110 -5.67 6.29 0.27
C LEU A 110 -5.22 6.41 -1.19
N ILE A 111 -4.27 5.57 -1.62
CA ILE A 111 -3.90 5.39 -3.02
C ILE A 111 -4.19 3.94 -3.41
N LEU A 112 -4.88 3.74 -4.53
CA LEU A 112 -5.26 2.42 -5.02
C LEU A 112 -4.94 2.30 -6.51
N THR A 113 -4.40 1.17 -6.92
CA THR A 113 -4.43 0.72 -8.30
C THR A 113 -5.62 -0.21 -8.48
N LEU A 114 -6.51 0.07 -9.43
CA LEU A 114 -7.64 -0.80 -9.77
C LEU A 114 -7.52 -1.28 -11.20
N LYS A 115 -7.61 -2.59 -11.38
CA LYS A 115 -7.71 -3.19 -12.71
C LYS A 115 -9.11 -3.03 -13.28
N LEU A 116 -9.22 -2.25 -14.35
CA LEU A 116 -10.46 -2.09 -15.09
C LEU A 116 -10.54 -3.18 -16.16
N ASN A 117 -11.20 -4.29 -15.82
CA ASN A 117 -11.60 -5.25 -16.83
C ASN A 117 -12.85 -4.69 -17.52
N ILE A 118 -12.70 -4.21 -18.75
CA ILE A 118 -13.84 -3.79 -19.57
C ILE A 118 -14.66 -5.07 -19.86
N PRO A 119 -15.97 -5.14 -19.57
CA PRO A 119 -16.79 -6.20 -20.11
C PRO A 119 -16.60 -6.19 -21.63
N ARG A 120 -16.30 -7.34 -22.23
CA ARG A 120 -16.35 -7.48 -23.70
C ARG A 120 -17.71 -6.92 -24.12
N TRP A 121 -17.69 -5.79 -24.83
CA TRP A 121 -18.90 -5.28 -25.46
C TRP A 121 -19.41 -6.40 -26.36
N ARG A 122 -20.58 -6.98 -26.04
CA ARG A 122 -21.29 -7.79 -27.02
C ARG A 122 -22.00 -6.78 -27.90
N ALA A 123 -21.56 -6.68 -29.15
CA ALA A 123 -22.42 -6.13 -30.18
C ALA A 123 -23.75 -6.88 -30.08
N ALA A 124 -24.81 -6.18 -29.69
CA ALA A 124 -26.14 -6.65 -30.03
C ALA A 124 -26.17 -6.66 -31.56
N GLY A 125 -26.18 -7.87 -32.12
CA GLY A 125 -26.39 -8.09 -33.55
C GLY A 125 -27.82 -7.78 -33.95
#